data_AF-X0ZR76-F1
#
_entry.id   AF-X0ZR76-F1
#
_cell.length_a   1.000
_cell.length_b   1.000
_cell.length_c   1.000
_cell.angle_alpha   90.00
_cell.angle_beta   90.00
_cell.angle_gamma   90.00
#
_symmetry.space_group_name_H-M   'P 1'
#
loop_
_entity.id
_entity.type
_entity.pdbx_description
1 polymer ?
#
loop_
_entity_poly.entity_id
_entity_poly.type
_entity_poly.pdbx_seq_one_letter_code
_entity_poly.pdbx_strand_id
1 'polypeptide(L)'
;MVIREAGVLFRGFTLVCSSNLQIGKENVNTAAFDDDLRSGLLTAIITFAETAFSSSMVEYFEGKKFVIAFFKTKIQPGDSKGLELLISYAIFDNKKKIDKHVHKVIQPLLSQCISSFKSEFEGTNFTEVAQFNKFKPKLEKLFSF
;
A
#
# COMPACT_ATOMS: atom_id res chain seq x y z
N MET A 1 -9.56 13.24 -9.38
CA MET A 1 -8.27 12.56 -9.14
C MET A 1 -8.56 11.09 -9.38
N VAL A 2 -7.78 10.42 -10.22
CA VAL A 2 -8.04 9.00 -10.54
C VAL A 2 -7.03 8.16 -9.76
N ILE A 3 -7.53 7.24 -8.95
CA ILE A 3 -6.69 6.25 -8.27
C ILE A 3 -6.42 5.15 -9.29
N ARG A 4 -5.14 4.87 -9.50
CA ARG A 4 -4.66 3.94 -10.51
C ARG A 4 -4.30 2.60 -9.92
N GLU A 5 -3.82 2.61 -8.68
CA GLU A 5 -3.43 1.41 -7.94
C GLU A 5 -3.63 1.66 -6.45
N ALA A 6 -4.05 0.63 -5.71
CA ALA A 6 -4.02 0.63 -4.25
C ALA A 6 -3.79 -0.78 -3.73
N GLY A 7 -3.19 -0.89 -2.56
CA GLY A 7 -2.82 -2.18 -1.99
C GLY A 7 -2.37 -2.12 -0.55
N VAL A 8 -1.98 -3.28 -0.04
CA VAL A 8 -1.44 -3.49 1.30
C VAL A 8 -0.09 -4.17 1.20
N LEU A 9 0.91 -3.63 1.90
CA LEU A 9 2.29 -4.11 1.94
C LEU A 9 2.66 -4.60 3.33
N PHE A 10 3.49 -5.65 3.37
CA PHE A 10 4.05 -6.21 4.60
C PHE A 10 5.42 -6.82 4.32
N ARG A 11 6.45 -6.46 5.12
CA ARG A 11 7.84 -6.94 4.96
C ARG A 11 8.39 -6.81 3.53
N GLY A 12 7.97 -5.79 2.77
CA GLY A 12 8.39 -5.62 1.38
C GLY A 12 7.60 -6.42 0.35
N PHE A 13 6.64 -7.24 0.77
CA PHE A 13 5.75 -7.99 -0.12
C PHE A 13 4.42 -7.25 -0.29
N THR A 14 3.84 -7.37 -1.49
CA THR A 14 2.45 -6.96 -1.73
C THR A 14 1.52 -8.07 -1.28
N LEU A 15 0.74 -7.84 -0.21
CA LEU A 15 -0.24 -8.82 0.27
C LEU A 15 -1.45 -8.89 -0.66
N VAL A 16 -1.93 -7.73 -1.10
CA VAL A 16 -3.04 -7.60 -2.04
C VAL A 16 -2.97 -6.24 -2.71
N CYS A 17 -3.27 -6.19 -4.00
CA CYS A 17 -3.43 -4.93 -4.73
C CYS A 17 -4.54 -5.04 -5.78
N SER A 18 -5.08 -3.87 -6.16
CA SER A 18 -5.82 -3.70 -7.40
C SER A 18 -5.23 -2.54 -8.17
N SER A 19 -5.06 -2.72 -9.48
CA SER A 19 -4.33 -1.79 -10.34
C SER A 19 -4.93 -1.73 -11.74
N ASN A 20 -5.42 -0.54 -12.09
CA ASN A 20 -5.74 -0.12 -13.46
C ASN A 20 -4.56 0.63 -14.11
N LEU A 21 -3.39 0.64 -13.44
CA LEU A 21 -2.16 1.19 -13.97
C LEU A 21 -1.64 0.26 -15.09
N GLN A 22 -1.47 0.80 -16.28
CA GLN A 22 -0.81 0.13 -17.41
C GLN A 22 0.63 0.63 -17.52
N ILE A 23 1.43 0.50 -16.46
CA ILE A 23 2.87 0.79 -16.51
C ILE A 23 3.60 -0.55 -16.61
N GLY A 24 4.41 -0.74 -17.65
CA GLY A 24 5.29 -1.92 -17.79
C GLY A 24 4.60 -3.23 -18.20
N LYS A 25 3.29 -3.25 -18.43
CA LYS A 25 2.52 -4.46 -18.83
C LYS A 25 2.73 -4.92 -20.27
N GLU A 26 3.80 -4.48 -20.94
CA GLU A 26 4.15 -4.97 -22.29
C GLU A 26 4.73 -6.38 -22.27
N ASN A 27 5.19 -6.88 -21.10
CA ASN A 27 5.63 -8.26 -20.93
C ASN A 27 5.01 -8.88 -19.65
N VAL A 28 4.09 -9.82 -19.83
CA VAL A 28 3.30 -10.46 -18.76
C VAL A 28 4.17 -11.16 -17.71
N ASN A 29 5.39 -11.60 -18.08
CA ASN A 29 6.31 -12.33 -17.20
C ASN A 29 7.17 -11.42 -16.29
N THR A 30 7.32 -10.12 -16.58
CA THR A 30 8.09 -9.18 -15.74
C THR A 30 7.21 -8.39 -14.77
N ALA A 31 5.91 -8.29 -15.05
CA ALA A 31 4.98 -7.50 -14.25
C ALA A 31 4.90 -7.93 -12.77
N ALA A 32 4.91 -9.23 -12.48
CA ALA A 32 4.87 -9.73 -11.10
C ALA A 32 6.19 -9.47 -10.35
N PHE A 33 7.34 -9.63 -11.01
CA PHE A 33 8.65 -9.34 -10.43
C PHE A 33 8.86 -7.84 -10.17
N ASP A 34 8.37 -6.99 -11.08
CA ASP A 34 8.46 -5.53 -10.95
C ASP A 34 7.59 -4.99 -9.80
N ASP A 35 6.47 -5.65 -9.49
CA ASP A 35 5.59 -5.28 -8.39
C ASP A 35 6.23 -5.61 -7.02
N ASP A 36 6.86 -6.78 -6.88
CA ASP A 36 7.58 -7.16 -5.65
C ASP A 36 8.82 -6.30 -5.39
N LEU A 37 9.55 -5.93 -6.45
CA LEU A 37 10.69 -5.00 -6.34
C LEU A 37 10.22 -3.61 -5.89
N ARG A 38 9.07 -3.14 -6.39
CA ARG A 38 8.48 -1.86 -6.00
C ARG A 38 8.03 -1.88 -4.55
N SER A 39 7.33 -2.92 -4.10
CA SER A 39 6.90 -3.03 -2.70
C SER A 39 8.10 -3.14 -1.75
N GLY A 40 9.15 -3.85 -2.16
CA GLY A 40 10.42 -3.92 -1.44
C GLY A 40 11.06 -2.55 -1.29
N LEU A 41 11.21 -1.81 -2.39
CA LEU A 41 11.77 -0.45 -2.39
C LEU A 41 10.95 0.52 -1.53
N LEU A 42 9.62 0.53 -1.70
CA LEU A 42 8.74 1.43 -0.94
C LEU A 42 8.83 1.14 0.55
N THR A 43 8.81 -0.13 0.94
CA THR A 43 8.97 -0.53 2.34
C THR A 43 10.34 -0.11 2.88
N ALA A 44 11.41 -0.33 2.12
CA ALA A 44 12.75 0.06 2.51
C ALA A 44 12.88 1.58 2.73
N ILE A 45 12.32 2.40 1.83
CA ILE A 45 12.36 3.87 2.00
C ILE A 45 11.54 4.29 3.23
N ILE A 46 10.39 3.66 3.47
CA ILE A 46 9.55 3.95 4.64
C ILE A 46 10.28 3.58 5.93
N THR A 47 10.87 2.40 6.00
CA THR A 47 11.64 1.94 7.17
C THR A 47 12.89 2.80 7.38
N PHE A 48 13.58 3.19 6.31
CA PHE A 48 14.69 4.14 6.38
C PHE A 48 14.22 5.47 6.97
N ALA A 49 13.11 6.01 6.49
CA ALA A 49 12.59 7.28 7.01
C ALA A 49 12.18 7.17 8.49
N GLU A 50 11.60 6.06 8.93
CA GLU A 50 11.24 5.83 10.34
C GLU A 50 12.46 5.71 11.26
N THR A 51 13.57 5.18 10.74
CA THR A 51 14.81 5.03 11.52
C THR A 51 15.65 6.30 11.52
N ALA A 52 15.66 7.05 10.41
CA ALA A 52 16.45 8.26 10.25
C ALA A 52 15.77 9.51 10.82
N PHE A 53 14.43 9.59 10.81
CA PHE A 53 13.68 10.78 11.24
C PHE A 53 12.84 10.49 12.48
N SER A 54 13.02 11.28 13.53
CA SER A 54 12.40 11.12 14.86
C SER A 54 10.93 11.54 14.95
N SER A 55 10.33 12.08 13.89
CA SER A 55 8.88 12.38 13.83
C SER A 55 8.38 12.57 12.39
N SER A 56 7.06 12.39 12.20
CA SER A 56 6.27 12.59 10.97
C SER A 56 6.72 11.76 9.78
N MET A 57 6.25 10.51 9.83
CA MET A 57 6.24 9.48 8.81
C MET A 57 6.00 10.00 7.40
N VAL A 58 6.72 9.44 6.42
CA VAL A 58 6.44 9.66 4.99
C VAL A 58 4.97 9.37 4.70
N GLU A 59 4.20 10.42 4.41
CA GLU A 59 2.78 10.33 4.09
C GLU A 59 2.55 10.10 2.60
N TYR A 60 3.40 10.71 1.76
CA TYR A 60 3.35 10.50 0.32
C TYR A 60 4.68 10.88 -0.36
N PHE A 61 4.90 10.33 -1.55
CA PHE A 61 5.89 10.78 -2.51
C PHE A 61 5.20 11.44 -3.69
N GLU A 62 5.62 12.66 -4.02
CA GLU A 62 5.15 13.35 -5.22
C GLU A 62 6.13 13.17 -6.37
N GLY A 63 5.68 12.48 -7.42
CA GLY A 63 6.37 12.41 -8.70
C GLY A 63 5.72 13.32 -9.75
N LYS A 64 6.39 13.48 -10.89
CA LYS A 64 5.90 14.34 -11.99
C LYS A 64 4.51 13.94 -12.52
N LYS A 65 4.23 12.63 -12.58
CA LYS A 65 2.97 12.09 -13.13
C LYS A 65 2.06 11.51 -12.05
N PHE A 66 2.63 10.92 -11.02
CA PHE A 66 1.90 10.18 -10.01
C PHE A 66 2.33 10.60 -8.62
N VAL A 67 1.40 10.46 -7.69
CA VAL A 67 1.64 10.57 -6.25
C VAL A 67 1.38 9.20 -5.63
N ILE A 68 2.27 8.79 -4.74
CA ILE A 68 2.14 7.55 -3.97
C ILE A 68 1.92 7.96 -2.52
N ALA A 69 0.75 7.69 -1.96
CA ALA A 69 0.45 7.98 -0.56
C ALA A 69 0.41 6.70 0.28
N PHE A 70 0.69 6.84 1.56
CA PHE A 70 0.80 5.75 2.53
C PHE A 70 -0.01 6.04 3.78
N PHE A 71 -0.59 4.98 4.35
CA PHE A 71 -1.03 4.96 5.74
C PHE A 71 -0.43 3.74 6.42
N LYS A 72 0.02 3.91 7.66
CA LYS A 72 0.81 2.92 8.37
C LYS A 72 0.15 2.54 9.68
N THR A 73 0.19 1.26 10.00
CA THR A 73 -0.26 0.73 11.28
C THR A 73 0.64 -0.43 11.70
N LYS A 74 0.36 -1.00 12.87
CA LYS A 74 1.01 -2.22 13.35
C LYS A 74 0.03 -3.39 13.35
N ILE A 75 0.52 -4.56 12.99
CA ILE A 75 -0.24 -5.82 13.01
C ILE A 75 0.56 -6.92 13.69
N GLN A 76 -0.13 -7.84 14.36
CA GLN A 76 0.46 -9.08 14.87
C GLN A 76 0.26 -10.19 13.84
N PRO A 77 1.29 -10.62 13.10
CA PRO A 77 1.17 -11.78 12.23
C PRO A 77 1.32 -13.07 13.07
N GLY A 78 0.75 -14.18 12.58
CA GLY A 78 0.72 -15.45 13.29
C GLY A 78 2.08 -16.16 13.41
N ASP A 79 3.04 -15.80 12.57
CA ASP A 79 4.42 -16.32 12.56
C ASP A 79 5.38 -15.53 13.47
N SER A 80 4.93 -14.42 14.05
CA SER A 80 5.74 -13.53 14.88
C SER A 80 5.16 -13.38 16.28
N LYS A 81 6.01 -13.01 17.24
CA LYS A 81 5.61 -12.66 18.61
C LYS A 81 5.47 -11.15 18.83
N GLY A 82 5.78 -10.34 17.82
CA GLY A 82 5.79 -8.88 17.91
C GLY A 82 4.89 -8.20 16.89
N LEU A 83 4.58 -6.94 17.19
CA LEU A 83 3.88 -6.04 16.29
C LEU A 83 4.81 -5.57 15.17
N GLU A 84 4.36 -5.69 13.93
CA GLU A 84 5.14 -5.37 12.74
C GLU A 84 4.42 -4.36 11.85
N LEU A 85 5.20 -3.67 11.01
CA LEU A 85 4.70 -2.60 10.14
C LEU A 85 3.80 -3.17 9.04
N LEU A 86 2.58 -2.67 8.98
CA LEU A 86 1.63 -2.88 7.90
C LEU A 86 1.37 -1.54 7.22
N ILE A 87 1.33 -1.53 5.89
CA ILE A 87 1.23 -0.30 5.11
C ILE A 87 0.10 -0.48 4.10
N SER A 88 -0.83 0.47 4.05
CA SER A 88 -1.71 0.62 2.89
C SER A 88 -1.18 1.74 2.02
N TYR A 89 -1.28 1.57 0.71
CA TYR A 89 -0.79 2.55 -0.26
C TYR A 89 -1.78 2.80 -1.38
N ALA A 90 -1.68 3.98 -2.00
CA ALA A 90 -2.41 4.30 -3.22
C ALA A 90 -1.54 5.13 -4.17
N ILE A 91 -1.61 4.81 -5.46
CA ILE A 91 -0.99 5.55 -6.56
C ILE A 91 -2.09 6.26 -7.33
N PHE A 92 -1.96 7.57 -7.52
CA PHE A 92 -2.95 8.38 -8.23
C PHE A 92 -2.31 9.51 -9.04
N ASP A 93 -3.04 10.03 -10.02
CA ASP A 93 -2.53 11.09 -10.91
C ASP A 93 -2.17 12.36 -10.11
N ASN A 94 -0.98 12.92 -10.36
CA ASN A 94 -0.57 14.19 -9.78
C ASN A 94 -1.43 15.33 -10.35
N LYS A 95 -1.94 16.20 -9.46
CA LYS A 95 -2.80 17.34 -9.76
C LYS A 95 -2.39 18.54 -8.88
N LYS A 96 -2.91 19.72 -9.20
CA LYS A 96 -2.75 20.88 -8.31
C LYS A 96 -3.34 20.58 -6.92
N LYS A 97 -2.72 21.14 -5.86
CA LYS A 97 -3.17 21.04 -4.46
C LYS A 97 -3.13 19.60 -3.90
N ILE A 98 -2.03 18.88 -4.12
CA ILE A 98 -1.90 17.48 -3.73
C ILE A 98 -2.04 17.25 -2.23
N ASP A 99 -1.47 18.11 -1.38
CA ASP A 99 -1.65 18.00 0.08
C ASP A 99 -3.12 17.91 0.47
N LYS A 100 -3.96 18.79 -0.09
CA LYS A 100 -5.40 18.81 0.21
C LYS A 100 -6.07 17.50 -0.21
N HIS A 101 -5.68 16.94 -1.35
CA HIS A 101 -6.23 15.68 -1.85
C HIS A 101 -5.76 14.48 -1.03
N VAL A 102 -4.48 14.44 -0.66
CA VAL A 102 -3.91 13.42 0.22
C VAL A 102 -4.68 13.39 1.54
N HIS A 103 -4.73 14.52 2.24
CA HIS A 103 -5.27 14.57 3.60
C HIS A 103 -6.80 14.42 3.66
N LYS A 104 -7.54 14.99 2.70
CA LYS A 104 -9.02 14.97 2.75
C LYS A 104 -9.67 13.76 2.11
N VAL A 105 -8.97 13.09 1.19
CA VAL A 105 -9.56 12.01 0.39
C VAL A 105 -8.77 10.73 0.54
N ILE A 106 -7.46 10.76 0.27
CA ILE A 106 -6.66 9.53 0.19
C ILE A 106 -6.40 8.95 1.59
N GLN A 107 -5.98 9.76 2.56
CA GLN A 107 -5.65 9.29 3.91
C GLN A 107 -6.84 8.59 4.59
N PRO A 108 -8.09 9.13 4.56
CA PRO A 108 -9.25 8.42 5.07
C PRO A 108 -9.49 7.06 4.41
N LEU A 109 -9.34 6.98 3.08
CA LEU A 109 -9.50 5.72 2.33
C LEU A 109 -8.42 4.70 2.70
N LEU A 110 -7.16 5.13 2.80
CA LEU A 110 -6.04 4.27 3.20
C LEU A 110 -6.19 3.77 4.65
N SER A 111 -6.62 4.64 5.56
CA SER A 111 -6.93 4.29 6.95
C SER A 111 -8.08 3.27 7.03
N GLN A 112 -9.14 3.46 6.24
CA GLN A 112 -10.26 2.51 6.18
C GLN A 112 -9.82 1.17 5.60
N CYS A 113 -9.02 1.19 4.53
CA CYS A 113 -8.46 0.00 3.89
C CYS A 113 -7.67 -0.84 4.89
N ILE A 114 -6.70 -0.22 5.57
CA ILE A 114 -5.80 -0.95 6.47
C ILE A 114 -6.52 -1.45 7.72
N SER A 115 -7.49 -0.69 8.23
CA SER A 115 -8.29 -1.10 9.40
C SER A 115 -9.18 -2.29 9.05
N SER A 116 -9.80 -2.27 7.87
CA SER A 116 -10.61 -3.39 7.37
C SER A 116 -9.76 -4.64 7.14
N PHE A 117 -8.59 -4.48 6.53
CA PHE A 117 -7.65 -5.59 6.31
C PHE A 117 -7.21 -6.18 7.65
N LYS A 118 -6.74 -5.35 8.58
CA LYS A 118 -6.31 -5.79 9.91
C LYS A 118 -7.42 -6.56 10.64
N SER A 119 -8.66 -6.07 10.61
CA SER A 119 -9.78 -6.74 11.28
C SER A 119 -10.09 -8.15 10.74
N GLU A 120 -9.73 -8.44 9.50
CA GLU A 120 -10.01 -9.74 8.86
C GLU A 120 -8.85 -10.73 8.95
N PHE A 121 -7.61 -10.22 9.05
CA PHE A 121 -6.41 -11.03 8.90
C PHE A 121 -5.43 -10.96 10.07
N GLU A 122 -5.69 -10.16 11.12
CA GLU A 122 -4.82 -10.14 12.29
C GLU A 122 -4.67 -11.54 12.90
N GLY A 123 -3.42 -11.94 13.20
CA GLY A 123 -3.09 -13.26 13.71
C GLY A 123 -2.97 -14.37 12.65
N THR A 124 -3.26 -14.13 11.37
CA THR A 124 -3.02 -15.14 10.32
C THR A 124 -1.55 -15.20 9.91
N ASN A 125 -1.14 -16.26 9.20
CA ASN A 125 0.22 -16.39 8.70
C ASN A 125 0.41 -15.59 7.40
N PHE A 126 1.26 -14.57 7.41
CA PHE A 126 1.39 -13.64 6.27
C PHE A 126 2.33 -14.15 5.16
N THR A 127 2.96 -15.32 5.35
CA THR A 127 3.77 -15.96 4.30
C THR A 127 2.91 -16.53 3.17
N GLU A 128 1.64 -16.87 3.44
CA GLU A 128 0.71 -17.37 2.42
C GLU A 128 -0.07 -16.23 1.77
N VAL A 129 0.57 -15.50 0.87
CA VAL A 129 0.00 -14.29 0.23
C VAL A 129 -1.34 -14.54 -0.47
N ALA A 130 -1.52 -15.74 -1.05
CA ALA A 130 -2.74 -16.10 -1.78
C ALA A 130 -4.03 -15.97 -0.95
N GLN A 131 -3.96 -16.10 0.37
CA GLN A 131 -5.13 -15.99 1.25
C GLN A 131 -5.75 -14.57 1.24
N PHE A 132 -4.96 -13.56 0.89
CA PHE A 132 -5.38 -12.15 0.91
C PHE A 132 -6.15 -11.75 -0.34
N ASN A 133 -6.18 -12.59 -1.38
CA ASN A 133 -6.96 -12.35 -2.60
C ASN A 133 -8.46 -12.19 -2.33
N LYS A 134 -8.99 -12.80 -1.26
CA LYS A 134 -10.39 -12.60 -0.84
C LYS A 134 -10.71 -11.16 -0.44
N PHE A 135 -9.69 -10.35 -0.12
CA PHE A 135 -9.85 -8.94 0.20
C PHE A 135 -9.95 -8.06 -1.05
N LYS A 136 -9.51 -8.54 -2.21
CA LYS A 136 -9.45 -7.75 -3.45
C LYS A 136 -10.78 -7.10 -3.84
N PRO A 137 -11.96 -7.76 -3.75
CA PRO A 137 -13.24 -7.11 -4.05
C PRO A 137 -13.59 -5.95 -3.10
N LYS A 138 -13.18 -6.04 -1.83
CA LYS A 138 -13.36 -4.94 -0.86
C LYS A 138 -12.47 -3.75 -1.22
N LEU A 139 -11.24 -4.02 -1.66
CA LEU A 139 -10.31 -3.01 -2.12
C LEU A 139 -10.82 -2.32 -3.39
N GLU A 140 -11.31 -3.09 -4.37
CA GLU A 140 -11.93 -2.58 -5.59
C GLU A 140 -13.12 -1.67 -5.29
N LYS A 141 -14.02 -2.12 -4.41
CA LYS A 141 -15.17 -1.31 -3.97
C LYS A 141 -14.75 -0.03 -3.25
N LEU A 142 -13.74 -0.09 -2.37
CA LEU A 142 -13.31 1.06 -1.57
C LEU A 142 -12.70 2.16 -2.42
N PHE A 143 -11.89 1.79 -3.42
CA PHE A 143 -11.20 2.74 -4.29
C PHE A 143 -11.91 2.99 -5.62
N SER A 144 -13.07 2.37 -5.83
CA SER A 144 -13.89 2.48 -7.05
C SER A 144 -13.12 2.10 -8.32
N PHE A 145 -12.46 0.94 -8.26
CA PHE A 145 -11.80 0.33 -9.41
C PHE A 145 -12.78 -0.34 -10.37
#